data_AF-A0A5C7Z2N8-F1
#
_entry.id   AF-A0A5C7Z2N8-F1
#
_cell.length_a   1.000
_cell.length_b   1.000
_cell.length_c   1.000
_cell.angle_alpha   90.00
_cell.angle_beta   90.00
_cell.angle_gamma   90.00
#
_symmetry.space_group_name_H-M   'P 1'
#
loop_
_entity.id
_entity.type
_entity.pdbx_description
1 polymer ?
#
loop_
_entity_poly.entity_id
_entity_poly.type
_entity_poly.pdbx_seq_one_letter_code
_entity_poly.pdbx_strand_id
1 'polypeptide(L)' 'MEKLRRRLTLNERIVIETLLKENKSKSYIAKQLNRNRSTITREVNNW' A
#
# COMPACT_ATOMS: atom_id res chain seq x y z
N MET A 1 -11.00 -1.49 -21.82
CA MET A 1 -10.36 -0.40 -21.03
C MET A 1 -9.17 -0.95 -20.28
N GLU A 2 -7.97 -0.55 -20.66
CA GLU A 2 -6.73 -0.97 -20.00
C GLU A 2 -6.66 -0.33 -18.61
N LYS A 3 -6.65 -1.16 -17.56
CA LYS A 3 -6.53 -0.66 -16.18
C LYS A 3 -5.08 -0.22 -15.97
N LEU A 4 -4.81 1.08 -16.08
CA LEU A 4 -3.51 1.68 -15.76
C LEU A 4 -3.11 1.39 -14.31
N ARG A 5 -2.27 0.37 -14.10
CA ARG A 5 -1.75 0.00 -12.79
C ARG A 5 -0.57 0.91 -12.45
N ARG A 6 -0.82 2.00 -11.72
CA ARG A 6 0.26 2.83 -11.18
C ARG A 6 1.03 2.04 -10.12
N ARG A 7 2.32 1.81 -10.37
CA ARG A 7 3.24 1.20 -9.40
C ARG A 7 3.31 2.04 -8.12
N LEU A 8 3.64 1.39 -7.00
CA LEU A 8 4.00 2.09 -5.77
C LEU A 8 5.39 2.68 -5.93
N THR A 9 5.54 3.92 -5.50
CA THR A 9 6.82 4.61 -5.39
C THR A 9 7.58 4.12 -4.15
N LEU A 10 8.89 4.38 -4.10
CA LEU A 10 9.71 4.04 -2.93
C LEU A 10 9.16 4.71 -1.64
N ASN A 11 8.74 5.97 -1.75
CA ASN A 11 8.17 6.71 -0.62
C ASN A 11 6.89 6.06 -0.09
N GLU A 12 6.00 5.61 -0.98
CA GLU A 12 4.78 4.90 -0.56
C GLU A 12 5.11 3.58 0.14
N ARG A 13 6.15 2.85 -0.31
CA ARG A 13 6.60 1.61 0.34
C ARG A 13 7.14 1.84 1.74
N ILE A 14 7.96 2.88 1.92
CA ILE A 14 8.48 3.26 3.24
C ILE A 14 7.32 3.56 4.19
N VAL A 15 6.31 4.33 3.74
CA VAL A 15 5.11 4.61 4.56
C VAL A 15 4.33 3.34 4.89
N ILE A 16 4.16 2.41 3.94
CA ILE A 16 3.54 1.11 4.20
C ILE A 16 4.31 0.36 5.28
N GLU A 17 5.65 0.29 5.18
CA GLU A 17 6.50 -0.38 6.16
C GLU A 17 6.36 0.20 7.56
N THR A 18 6.46 1.53 7.68
CA THR A 18 6.34 2.23 8.95
C THR A 18 4.99 1.97 9.60
N LEU A 19 3.90 2.11 8.84
CA LEU A 19 2.55 1.91 9.37
C LEU A 19 2.27 0.43 9.70
N LEU A 20 2.89 -0.52 9.00
CA LEU A 20 2.82 -1.94 9.35
C LEU A 20 3.57 -2.24 10.66
N LYS A 21 4.75 -1.64 10.88
CA LYS A 21 5.50 -1.76 12.14
C LYS A 21 4.71 -1.17 13.32
N GLU A 22 3.91 -0.14 13.08
CA GLU A 22 2.96 0.43 14.06
C GLU A 22 1.66 -0.39 14.23
N ASN A 23 1.56 -1.59 13.65
CA ASN A 23 0.36 -2.45 13.67
C ASN A 23 -0.91 -1.78 13.12
N LYS A 24 -0.76 -0.81 12.20
CA LYS A 24 -1.92 -0.21 11.53
C LYS A 24 -2.54 -1.19 10.54
N SER A 25 -3.86 -1.13 10.40
CA SER A 25 -4.58 -2.01 9.49
C SER A 25 -4.30 -1.67 8.03
N LYS A 26 -4.30 -2.69 7.15
CA LYS A 26 -4.13 -2.50 5.70
C LYS A 26 -5.16 -1.54 5.09
N SER A 27 -6.36 -1.46 5.66
CA SER A 27 -7.40 -0.51 5.24
C SER A 27 -7.08 0.92 5.64
N TYR A 28 -6.49 1.14 6.81
CA TYR A 28 -6.01 2.45 7.25
C TYR A 28 -4.89 2.96 6.34
N ILE A 29 -3.90 2.10 6.04
CA ILE A 29 -2.78 2.42 5.16
C ILE A 29 -3.27 2.78 3.75
N ALA A 30 -4.25 2.03 3.24
CA ALA A 30 -4.88 2.29 1.94
C ALA A 30 -5.55 3.68 1.89
N LYS A 31 -6.28 4.07 2.95
CA LYS A 31 -6.87 5.41 3.06
C LYS A 31 -5.81 6.50 3.10
N GLN A 32 -4.73 6.28 3.87
CA GLN A 32 -3.65 7.26 4.01
C GLN A 32 -2.90 7.52 2.69
N LEU A 33 -2.69 6.48 1.88
CA LEU A 33 -1.98 6.58 0.60
C LEU A 33 -2.91 6.85 -0.59
N ASN A 34 -4.22 6.98 -0.36
CA ASN A 34 -5.25 7.03 -1.41
C ASN A 34 -5.07 5.89 -2.45
N ARG A 35 -4.72 4.70 -1.96
CA ARG A 35 -4.52 3.49 -2.76
C ARG A 35 -5.60 2.48 -2.46
N ASN A 36 -5.82 1.56 -3.39
CA ASN A 36 -6.73 0.45 -3.14
C ASN A 36 -6.10 -0.50 -2.10
N ARG A 37 -6.91 -1.01 -1.16
CA ARG A 37 -6.51 -2.02 -0.17
C ARG A 37 -5.85 -3.22 -0.86
N SER A 38 -6.33 -3.64 -2.03
CA SER A 38 -5.74 -4.74 -2.78
C SER A 38 -4.31 -4.47 -3.24
N THR A 39 -3.97 -3.21 -3.56
CA THR A 39 -2.61 -2.78 -3.88
C THR A 39 -1.69 -2.94 -2.68
N ILE A 40 -2.14 -2.48 -1.50
CA ILE A 40 -1.39 -2.61 -0.26
C ILE A 40 -1.21 -4.09 0.10
N THR A 41 -2.28 -4.90 0.06
CA THR A 41 -2.20 -6.35 0.33
C THR A 41 -1.22 -7.04 -0.60
N ARG A 42 -1.23 -6.72 -1.90
CA ARG A 42 -0.27 -7.28 -2.87
C ARG A 42 1.16 -6.89 -2.53
N GLU A 43 1.39 -5.65 -2.13
CA GLU A 43 2.73 -5.20 -1.72
C GLU A 43 3.20 -5.96 -0.48
N VAL A 44 2.37 -6.06 0.56
CA VAL A 44 2.69 -6.79 1.80
C VAL A 44 2.96 -8.28 1.53
N ASN A 45 2.20 -8.90 0.64
CA ASN A 45 2.35 -10.33 0.33
C ASN A 45 3.52 -10.63 -0.63
N ASN A 46 3.99 -9.64 -1.38
CA ASN A 46 5.12 -9.79 -2.31
C ASN A 46 6.47 -9.46 -1.66
N TRP A 47 6.45 -9.13 -0.37
CA TRP A 47 7.64 -8.92 0.43
C TRP A 47 8.12 -10.24 1.02
#